data_AF-A0AA42YUI9-F1
#
_entry.id   AF-A0AA42YUI9-F1
#
_cell.length_a   1.000
_cell.length_b   1.000
_cell.length_c   1.000
_cell.angle_alpha   90.00
_cell.angle_beta   90.00
_cell.angle_gamma   90.00
#
_symmetry.space_group_name_H-M   'P 1'
#
loop_
_entity.id
_entity.type
_entity.pdbx_description
1 polymer ?
#
loop_
_entity_poly.entity_id
_entity_poly.type
_entity_poly.pdbx_seq_one_letter_code
_entity_poly.pdbx_strand_id
1 'polypeptide(L)'
;MELAVEVAGIFAVFVLLLCTWGVLVPSRIVAFATRWTNRQGLWVAALLRVTFGIALWFAAPASRAPLFLQVLGILTILAGVSLPMIGLDRFTKLIEWSVERPPIVVRLWCLLGIALGGAILWALIPAAS
;
A
#
# COMPACT_ATOMS: atom_id res chain seq x y z
N MET A 1 -0.44 -20.18 8.47
CA MET A 1 -0.63 -18.82 9.06
C MET A 1 0.65 -18.01 9.00
N GLU A 2 1.82 -18.61 9.25
CA GLU A 2 3.13 -17.94 9.14
C GLU A 2 3.36 -17.24 7.80
N LEU A 3 3.03 -17.91 6.67
CA LEU A 3 3.17 -17.32 5.34
C LEU A 3 2.36 -16.02 5.14
N ALA A 4 1.20 -15.86 5.78
CA ALA A 4 0.42 -14.62 5.68
C ALA A 4 1.10 -13.46 6.43
N VAL A 5 1.70 -13.76 7.59
CA VAL A 5 2.47 -12.80 8.40
C VAL A 5 3.73 -12.37 7.65
N GLU A 6 4.45 -13.33 7.06
CA GLU A 6 5.64 -13.04 6.25
C GLU A 6 5.30 -12.19 5.03
N VAL A 7 4.27 -12.56 4.26
CA VAL A 7 3.83 -11.78 3.10
C VAL A 7 3.39 -10.37 3.53
N ALA A 8 2.55 -10.24 4.56
CA ALA A 8 2.14 -8.94 5.07
C ALA A 8 3.33 -8.09 5.55
N GLY A 9 4.30 -8.72 6.22
CA GLY A 9 5.54 -8.08 6.67
C GLY A 9 6.42 -7.59 5.53
N ILE A 10 6.63 -8.43 4.50
CA ILE A 10 7.38 -8.07 3.29
C ILE A 10 6.72 -6.88 2.60
N PHE A 11 5.39 -6.90 2.43
CA PHE A 11 4.65 -5.80 1.85
C PHE A 11 4.74 -4.52 2.70
N ALA A 12 4.64 -4.64 4.03
CA ALA A 12 4.77 -3.49 4.93
C ALA A 12 6.17 -2.86 4.84
N VAL A 13 7.23 -3.67 4.82
CA VAL A 13 8.61 -3.18 4.60
C VAL A 13 8.74 -2.54 3.23
N PHE A 14 8.19 -3.15 2.18
CA PHE A 14 8.21 -2.59 0.83
C PHE A 14 7.54 -1.21 0.78
N VAL A 15 6.37 -1.06 1.41
CA VAL A 15 5.65 0.22 1.54
C VAL A 15 6.49 1.23 2.31
N LEU A 16 7.09 0.83 3.45
CA LEU A 16 7.98 1.70 4.22
C LEU A 16 9.15 2.23 3.38
N LEU A 17 9.82 1.35 2.63
CA LEU A 17 10.96 1.72 1.78
C LEU A 17 10.53 2.66 0.65
N LEU A 18 9.43 2.34 -0.05
CA LEU A 18 8.88 3.20 -1.11
C LEU A 18 8.48 4.57 -0.58
N CYS A 19 7.80 4.64 0.55
CA CYS A 19 7.37 5.89 1.13
C CYS A 19 8.55 6.69 1.68
N THR A 20 9.54 6.04 2.29
CA THR A 20 10.79 6.70 2.72
C THR A 20 11.52 7.31 1.52
N TRP A 21 11.62 6.58 0.40
CA TRP A 21 12.16 7.11 -0.84
C TRP A 21 11.34 8.31 -1.35
N GLY A 22 10.01 8.22 -1.33
CA GLY A 22 9.12 9.32 -1.73
C GLY A 22 9.25 10.59 -0.88
N VAL A 23 9.53 10.46 0.42
CA VAL A 23 9.82 11.62 1.29
C VAL A 23 11.13 12.29 0.89
N LEU A 24 12.18 11.50 0.67
CA LEU A 24 13.53 12.00 0.34
C LEU A 24 13.56 12.67 -1.03
N VAL A 25 12.95 12.04 -2.05
CA VAL A 25 12.99 12.51 -3.43
C VAL A 25 11.60 12.40 -4.09
N PRO A 26 10.69 13.36 -3.84
CA PRO A 26 9.30 13.28 -4.32
C PRO A 26 9.19 13.29 -5.85
N SER A 27 10.11 13.94 -6.57
CA SER A 27 10.10 13.93 -8.05
C SER A 27 10.39 12.54 -8.63
N ARG A 28 11.27 11.75 -7.99
CA ARG A 28 11.62 10.41 -8.48
C ARG A 28 10.51 9.39 -8.26
N ILE A 29 9.81 9.45 -7.12
CA ILE A 29 8.70 8.52 -6.86
C ILE A 29 7.52 8.80 -7.81
N VAL A 30 7.29 10.08 -8.13
CA VAL A 30 6.27 10.49 -9.11
C VAL A 30 6.65 10.03 -10.52
N ALA A 31 7.90 10.23 -10.96
CA ALA A 31 8.39 9.73 -12.25
C ALA A 31 8.38 8.20 -12.35
N PHE A 32 8.61 7.50 -11.23
CA PHE A 32 8.44 6.06 -11.16
C PHE A 32 6.97 5.69 -11.36
N ALA A 33 6.04 6.32 -10.64
CA ALA A 33 4.60 6.05 -10.73
C ALA A 33 4.05 6.27 -12.15
N THR A 34 4.47 7.33 -12.85
CA THR A 34 4.03 7.60 -14.23
C THR A 34 4.51 6.56 -15.24
N ARG A 35 5.61 5.85 -14.97
CA ARG A 35 6.07 4.73 -15.81
C ARG A 35 5.10 3.53 -15.77
N TRP A 36 4.29 3.43 -14.73
CA TRP A 36 3.29 2.38 -14.55
C TRP A 36 1.91 2.79 -15.05
N THR A 37 1.78 3.93 -15.74
CA THR A 37 0.55 4.40 -16.37
C THR A 37 0.24 3.62 -17.65
N ASN A 38 0.07 2.31 -17.52
CA ASN A 38 -0.29 1.41 -18.60
C ASN A 38 -1.18 0.29 -18.06
N ARG A 39 -1.73 -0.54 -18.97
CA ARG A 39 -2.64 -1.63 -18.59
C ARG A 39 -1.98 -2.63 -17.64
N GLN A 40 -0.69 -2.91 -17.81
CA GLN A 40 0.04 -3.82 -16.93
C GLN A 40 0.18 -3.24 -15.52
N GLY A 41 0.54 -1.96 -15.38
CA GLY A 41 0.68 -1.31 -14.09
C GLY A 41 -0.63 -1.20 -13.32
N LEU A 42 -1.76 -1.01 -14.00
CA LEU A 42 -3.08 -1.11 -13.37
C LEU A 42 -3.31 -2.50 -12.76
N TRP A 43 -3.10 -3.57 -13.54
CA TRP A 43 -3.31 -4.95 -13.06
C TRP A 43 -2.33 -5.33 -11.95
N VAL A 44 -1.06 -4.94 -12.07
CA VAL A 44 -0.05 -5.15 -11.03
C VAL A 44 -0.44 -4.43 -9.74
N ALA A 45 -0.86 -3.16 -9.82
CA ALA A 45 -1.29 -2.38 -8.66
C ALA A 45 -2.56 -2.95 -8.00
N ALA A 46 -3.49 -3.48 -8.79
CA ALA A 46 -4.68 -4.16 -8.30
C ALA A 46 -4.33 -5.47 -7.59
N LEU A 47 -3.55 -6.32 -8.25
CA LEU A 47 -3.16 -7.62 -7.71
C LEU A 47 -2.34 -7.47 -6.43
N LEU A 48 -1.34 -6.58 -6.41
CA LEU A 48 -0.55 -6.28 -5.21
C LEU A 48 -1.43 -5.84 -4.04
N ARG A 49 -2.42 -4.95 -4.28
CA ARG A 49 -3.35 -4.50 -3.23
C ARG A 49 -4.25 -5.62 -2.72
N VAL A 50 -4.80 -6.43 -3.61
CA VAL A 50 -5.67 -7.54 -3.22
C VAL A 50 -4.88 -8.60 -2.44
N THR A 51 -3.71 -9.00 -2.94
CA THR A 51 -2.83 -9.95 -2.24
C THR A 51 -2.40 -9.42 -0.88
N PHE A 52 -2.04 -8.14 -0.79
CA PHE A 52 -1.67 -7.53 0.48
C PHE A 52 -2.83 -7.49 1.46
N GLY A 53 -4.02 -7.08 1.03
CA GLY A 53 -5.19 -7.04 1.90
C GLY A 53 -5.64 -8.43 2.38
N ILE A 54 -5.52 -9.45 1.53
CA ILE A 54 -5.73 -10.85 1.92
C ILE A 54 -4.70 -11.30 2.96
N ALA A 55 -3.42 -10.96 2.76
CA ALA A 55 -2.36 -11.28 3.73
C ALA A 55 -2.63 -10.62 5.09
N LEU A 56 -3.05 -9.34 5.12
CA LEU A 56 -3.44 -8.65 6.34
C LEU A 56 -4.63 -9.32 7.05
N TRP A 57 -5.65 -9.73 6.29
CA TRP A 57 -6.82 -10.42 6.83
C TRP A 57 -6.46 -11.73 7.52
N PHE A 58 -5.63 -12.56 6.88
CA PHE A 58 -5.20 -13.84 7.44
C PHE A 58 -4.14 -13.71 8.54
N ALA A 59 -3.35 -12.63 8.54
CA ALA A 59 -2.41 -12.33 9.62
C ALA A 59 -3.12 -11.78 10.87
N ALA A 60 -4.32 -11.19 10.73
CA ALA A 60 -5.03 -10.52 11.81
C ALA A 60 -5.25 -11.37 13.08
N PRO A 61 -5.69 -12.65 13.03
CA PRO A 61 -5.96 -13.43 14.24
C PRO A 61 -4.73 -13.68 15.12
N ALA A 62 -3.53 -13.67 14.53
CA ALA A 62 -2.26 -13.90 15.22
C ALA A 62 -1.56 -12.58 15.65
N SER A 63 -2.17 -11.43 15.33
CA SER A 63 -1.57 -10.11 15.51
C SER A 63 -1.97 -9.44 16.82
N ARG A 64 -1.20 -8.42 17.25
CA ARG A 64 -1.53 -7.61 18.44
C ARG A 64 -2.82 -6.80 18.30
N ALA A 65 -3.19 -6.46 17.06
CA ALA A 65 -4.33 -5.61 16.76
C ALA A 65 -5.18 -6.23 15.63
N PRO A 66 -5.94 -7.30 15.91
CA PRO A 66 -6.70 -8.04 14.89
C PRO A 66 -7.71 -7.14 14.14
N LEU A 67 -8.45 -6.31 14.88
CA LEU A 67 -9.45 -5.42 14.29
C LEU A 67 -8.81 -4.40 13.33
N PHE A 68 -7.64 -3.86 13.69
CA PHE A 68 -6.90 -2.91 12.86
C PHE A 68 -6.47 -3.56 11.53
N LEU A 69 -5.88 -4.76 11.58
CA LEU A 69 -5.45 -5.48 10.38
C LEU A 69 -6.63 -5.95 9.52
N GLN A 70 -7.76 -6.34 10.13
CA GLN A 70 -8.98 -6.70 9.38
C GLN A 70 -9.57 -5.52 8.63
N VAL A 71 -9.74 -4.37 9.30
CA VAL A 71 -10.27 -3.15 8.67
C VAL A 71 -9.33 -2.69 7.55
N LEU A 72 -8.02 -2.66 7.80
CA LEU A 72 -7.03 -2.30 6.79
C LEU A 72 -7.04 -3.29 5.61
N GLY A 73 -7.16 -4.59 5.89
CA GLY A 73 -7.26 -5.65 4.90
C GLY A 73 -8.46 -5.44 3.97
N ILE A 74 -9.66 -5.24 4.54
CA ILE A 74 -10.88 -4.95 3.76
C ILE A 74 -10.70 -3.70 2.91
N LEU A 75 -10.25 -2.59 3.49
CA LEU A 75 -10.04 -1.34 2.76
C LEU A 75 -9.06 -1.52 1.59
N THR A 76 -7.99 -2.28 1.81
CA THR A 76 -6.96 -2.53 0.79
C THR A 76 -7.51 -3.42 -0.33
N ILE A 77 -8.31 -4.45 0.00
CA ILE A 77 -8.97 -5.30 -0.99
C ILE A 77 -9.94 -4.46 -1.84
N LEU A 78 -10.81 -3.66 -1.21
CA LEU A 78 -11.75 -2.78 -1.90
C LEU A 78 -11.03 -1.78 -2.80
N ALA A 79 -9.91 -1.20 -2.33
CA ALA A 79 -9.08 -0.33 -3.14
C ALA A 79 -8.44 -1.07 -4.34
N GLY A 80 -8.01 -2.32 -4.16
CA GLY A 80 -7.44 -3.14 -5.23
C GLY A 80 -8.46 -3.56 -6.29
N VAL A 81 -9.65 -3.98 -5.86
CA VAL A 81 -10.75 -4.41 -6.74
C VAL A 81 -11.38 -3.23 -7.48
N SER A 82 -11.41 -2.03 -6.88
CA SER A 82 -11.96 -0.85 -7.55
C SER A 82 -11.09 -0.36 -8.72
N LEU A 83 -9.77 -0.62 -8.73
CA LEU A 83 -8.86 -0.24 -9.81
C LEU A 83 -9.27 -0.76 -11.20
N PRO A 84 -9.52 -2.07 -11.41
CA PRO A 84 -10.03 -2.55 -12.69
C PRO A 84 -11.45 -2.07 -13.00
N MET A 85 -12.28 -1.78 -11.99
CA MET A 85 -13.65 -1.28 -12.19
C MET A 85 -13.68 0.15 -12.74
N ILE A 86 -12.74 1.01 -12.34
CA ILE A 86 -12.66 2.39 -12.84
C ILE A 86 -12.05 2.50 -14.25
N GLY A 87 -11.32 1.47 -14.69
CA GLY A 87 -10.68 1.42 -16.01
C GLY A 87 -9.36 2.21 -16.10
N LEU A 88 -8.63 1.97 -17.21
CA LEU A 88 -7.31 2.55 -17.45
C LEU A 88 -7.34 4.08 -17.52
N ASP A 89 -8.34 4.67 -18.16
CA ASP A 89 -8.43 6.12 -18.34
C ASP A 89 -8.53 6.87 -17.01
N ARG A 90 -9.34 6.34 -16.06
CA ARG A 90 -9.46 6.94 -14.73
C ARG A 90 -8.21 6.70 -13.89
N PHE A 91 -7.57 5.55 -14.03
CA PHE A 91 -6.30 5.26 -13.35
C PHE A 91 -5.19 6.22 -13.80
N THR A 92 -5.06 6.46 -15.11
CA THR A 92 -4.12 7.44 -15.67
C THR A 92 -4.39 8.84 -15.15
N LYS A 93 -5.64 9.29 -15.19
CA LYS A 93 -6.05 10.59 -14.63
C LYS A 93 -5.77 10.71 -13.14
N LEU A 94 -5.92 9.63 -12.37
CA LEU A 94 -5.61 9.63 -10.94
C LEU A 94 -4.10 9.80 -10.68
N ILE A 95 -3.26 9.16 -11.50
CA ILE A 95 -1.81 9.33 -11.42
C ILE A 95 -1.40 10.75 -11.84
N GLU A 96 -1.94 11.26 -12.96
CA GLU A 96 -1.70 12.64 -13.42
C GLU A 96 -2.12 13.67 -12.37
N TRP A 97 -3.31 13.51 -11.80
CA TRP A 97 -3.78 14.35 -10.69
C TRP A 97 -2.85 14.29 -9.47
N SER A 98 -2.20 13.15 -9.23
CA SER A 98 -1.23 13.00 -8.15
C SER A 98 0.11 13.67 -8.48
N VAL A 99 0.51 13.68 -9.76
CA VAL A 99 1.72 14.33 -10.27
C VAL A 99 1.61 15.86 -10.19
N GLU A 100 0.43 16.40 -10.44
CA GLU A 100 0.15 17.85 -10.38
C GLU A 100 0.17 18.42 -8.96
N ARG A 101 0.26 17.57 -7.93
CA ARG A 101 0.30 18.02 -6.54
C ARG A 101 1.64 18.61 -6.15
N PRO A 102 1.65 19.67 -5.31
CA PRO A 102 2.89 20.24 -4.82
C PRO A 102 3.69 19.19 -4.02
N PRO A 103 5.03 19.25 -4.01
CA PRO A 103 5.88 18.24 -3.38
C PRO A 103 5.56 17.99 -1.89
N ILE A 104 5.04 19.00 -1.19
CA ILE A 104 4.62 18.87 0.21
C ILE A 104 3.46 17.87 0.39
N VAL A 105 2.52 17.81 -0.54
CA VAL A 105 1.39 16.88 -0.49
C VAL A 105 1.88 15.45 -0.69
N VAL A 106 2.80 15.24 -1.63
CA VAL A 106 3.44 13.93 -1.85
C VAL A 106 4.17 13.46 -0.58
N ARG A 107 4.93 14.36 0.07
CA ARG A 107 5.61 14.04 1.33
C ARG A 107 4.64 13.65 2.44
N LEU A 108 3.52 14.36 2.60
CA LEU A 108 2.51 14.03 3.61
C LEU A 108 1.90 12.64 3.36
N TRP A 109 1.58 12.31 2.11
CA TRP A 109 1.12 10.96 1.74
C TRP A 109 2.16 9.89 2.03
N CYS A 110 3.43 10.16 1.73
CA CYS A 110 4.51 9.24 2.06
C CYS A 110 4.71 9.10 3.58
N LEU A 111 4.60 10.18 4.36
CA LEU A 111 4.66 10.10 5.83
C LEU A 111 3.51 9.25 6.39
N LEU A 112 2.29 9.39 5.85
CA LEU A 112 1.17 8.51 6.20
C LEU A 112 1.47 7.04 5.85
N GLY A 113 2.06 6.80 4.67
CA GLY A 113 2.48 5.45 4.28
C GLY A 113 3.56 4.86 5.21
N ILE A 114 4.50 5.69 5.67
CA ILE A 114 5.50 5.28 6.68
C ILE A 114 4.81 4.94 8.01
N ALA A 115 3.92 5.79 8.48
CA ALA A 115 3.18 5.55 9.72
C ALA A 115 2.35 4.25 9.64
N LEU A 116 1.65 4.02 8.52
CA LEU A 116 0.89 2.80 8.30
C LEU A 116 1.78 1.57 8.20
N GLY A 117 2.86 1.61 7.42
CA GLY A 117 3.79 0.48 7.32
C GLY A 117 4.42 0.12 8.68
N GLY A 118 4.80 1.12 9.47
CA GLY A 118 5.30 0.93 10.83
C GLY A 118 4.24 0.36 11.78
N ALA A 119 3.01 0.85 11.71
CA ALA A 119 1.89 0.33 12.51
C ALA A 119 1.55 -1.13 12.16
N ILE A 120 1.61 -1.49 10.87
CA ILE A 120 1.41 -2.87 10.41
C ILE A 120 2.52 -3.77 10.95
N LEU A 121 3.79 -3.39 10.81
CA LEU A 121 4.90 -4.16 11.37
C LEU A 121 4.77 -4.34 12.87
N TRP A 122 4.45 -3.27 13.60
CA TRP A 122 4.21 -3.36 15.04
C TRP A 122 3.06 -4.31 15.40
N ALA A 123 1.97 -4.30 14.63
CA ALA A 123 0.84 -5.18 14.84
C ALA A 123 1.18 -6.66 14.53
N LEU A 124 2.07 -6.91 13.57
CA LEU A 124 2.49 -8.26 13.15
C LEU A 124 3.50 -8.91 14.12
N ILE A 125 4.23 -8.13 14.92
CA ILE A 125 5.12 -8.68 15.95
C ILE A 125 4.25 -9.37 17.01
N PRO A 126 4.46 -10.65 17.35
CA PRO A 126 3.70 -11.33 18.40
C PRO A 126 3.73 -10.52 19.70
N ALA A 127 2.58 -10.30 20.35
CA ALA A 127 2.58 -9.86 21.74
C ALA A 127 3.19 -11.01 22.55
N ALA A 128 4.29 -10.76 23.27
CA ALA A 128 4.78 -11.73 24.23
C ALA A 128 3.63 -12.05 25.20
N SER A 129 3.29 -13.33 25.29
CA SER A 129 2.29 -13.90 26.20
C SER A 129 2.60 -13.58 27.65
#